data_AF-A0A7C1ABM9-F1
#
_entry.id   AF-A0A7C1ABM9-F1
#
_cell.length_a   1.000
_cell.length_b   1.000
_cell.length_c   1.000
_cell.angle_alpha   90.00
_cell.angle_beta   90.00
_cell.angle_gamma   90.00
#
_symmetry.space_group_name_H-M   'P 1'
#
loop_
_entity.id
_entity.type
_entity.pdbx_description
1 polymer ?
#
loop_
_entity_poly.entity_id
_entity_poly.type
_entity_poly.pdbx_seq_one_letter_code
_entity_poly.pdbx_strand_id
1 'polypeptide(L)'
;MGNKLKIGIILDNKVNKWALQRFEPLQDKYDITVFVGQRNGYDVTSIALKKVFLSHSREIALLLQHPVEAYKRIFRVPYKRMDFYYFSMQKYLKDMDVMYSCDLMRSAYTLASLKERFGYKLVLSWWENIPYRSVFDDKMDFHKKHVMDKVDL
;
A
#
# COMPACT_ATOMS: atom_id res chain seq x y z
N MET A 1 10.26 3.57 28.00
CA MET A 1 9.81 2.62 26.96
C MET A 1 10.28 3.16 25.62
N GLY A 2 11.11 2.41 24.89
CA GLY A 2 11.64 2.85 23.60
C GLY A 2 10.51 3.08 22.58
N ASN A 3 10.76 3.95 21.60
CA ASN A 3 9.79 4.22 20.54
C ASN A 3 9.57 2.94 19.73
N LYS A 4 8.32 2.44 19.66
CA LYS A 4 8.00 1.24 18.89
C LYS A 4 8.20 1.53 17.40
N LEU A 5 8.76 0.58 16.66
CA LEU A 5 8.83 0.64 15.20
C LEU A 5 7.41 0.69 14.63
N LYS A 6 7.15 1.61 13.71
CA LYS A 6 5.85 1.83 13.07
C LYS A 6 5.76 1.10 11.74
N ILE A 7 4.84 0.15 11.66
CA ILE A 7 4.65 -0.72 10.50
C ILE A 7 3.28 -0.47 9.89
N GLY A 8 3.25 -0.06 8.63
CA GLY A 8 2.02 0.01 7.85
C GLY A 8 1.82 -1.25 7.02
N ILE A 9 0.60 -1.80 7.02
CA ILE A 9 0.23 -2.97 6.21
C ILE A 9 -0.88 -2.58 5.25
N ILE A 10 -0.72 -2.87 3.95
CA ILE A 10 -1.74 -2.62 2.93
C ILE A 10 -1.82 -3.78 1.92
N LEU A 11 -3.01 -4.36 1.80
CA LEU A 11 -3.25 -5.59 1.03
C LEU A 11 -4.30 -5.36 -0.06
N ASP A 12 -4.25 -4.21 -0.76
CA ASP A 12 -5.30 -3.77 -1.68
C ASP A 12 -6.71 -3.92 -1.04
N ASN A 13 -7.67 -4.54 -1.74
CA ASN A 13 -9.01 -4.86 -1.25
C ASN A 13 -9.11 -6.28 -0.68
N LYS A 14 -8.00 -6.86 -0.21
CA LYS A 14 -7.90 -8.24 0.28
C LYS A 14 -7.46 -8.32 1.74
N VAL A 15 -7.61 -7.26 2.53
CA VAL A 15 -7.33 -7.29 3.96
C VAL A 15 -8.27 -8.27 4.63
N ASN A 16 -7.73 -9.28 5.31
CA ASN A 16 -8.52 -10.33 5.95
C ASN A 16 -7.79 -10.90 7.18
N LYS A 17 -8.54 -11.55 8.07
CA LYS A 17 -8.02 -12.13 9.33
C LYS A 17 -6.92 -13.17 9.08
N TRP A 18 -7.10 -14.06 8.12
CA TRP A 18 -6.14 -15.12 7.84
C TRP A 18 -4.76 -14.58 7.42
N ALA A 19 -4.73 -13.53 6.60
CA ALA A 19 -3.47 -12.90 6.17
C ALA A 19 -2.77 -12.15 7.32
N LEU A 20 -3.55 -11.63 8.28
CA LEU A 20 -3.08 -10.74 9.33
C LEU A 20 -2.86 -11.41 10.70
N GLN A 21 -3.39 -12.61 10.91
CA GLN A 21 -3.26 -13.33 12.20
C GLN A 21 -1.81 -13.52 12.64
N ARG A 22 -0.86 -13.62 11.69
CA ARG A 22 0.57 -13.73 11.98
C ARG A 22 1.21 -12.46 12.53
N PHE A 23 0.58 -11.30 12.31
CA PHE A 23 1.06 -10.01 12.80
C PHE A 23 0.46 -9.63 14.16
N GLU A 24 -0.71 -10.18 14.51
CA GLU A 24 -1.40 -9.86 15.77
C GLU A 24 -0.58 -10.15 17.03
N PRO A 25 0.15 -11.28 17.15
CA PRO A 25 1.03 -11.53 18.30
C PRO A 25 2.17 -10.52 18.45
N LEU A 26 2.43 -9.70 17.42
CA LEU A 26 3.55 -8.74 17.40
C LEU A 26 3.12 -7.31 17.78
N GLN A 27 1.84 -7.05 18.03
CA GLN A 27 1.32 -5.71 18.34
C GLN A 27 1.87 -5.09 19.64
N ASP A 28 2.31 -5.93 20.58
CA ASP A 28 2.94 -5.46 21.81
C ASP A 28 4.39 -4.98 21.56
N LYS A 29 5.03 -5.47 20.49
CA LYS A 29 6.39 -5.13 20.10
C LYS A 29 6.46 -3.98 19.09
N TYR A 30 5.52 -3.90 18.15
CA TYR A 30 5.50 -2.92 17.06
C TYR A 30 4.18 -2.14 17.02
N ASP A 31 4.22 -0.89 16.54
CA ASP A 31 3.01 -0.11 16.26
C ASP A 31 2.52 -0.44 14.85
N ILE A 32 1.61 -1.40 14.74
CA ILE A 32 1.13 -1.93 13.46
C ILE A 32 -0.20 -1.29 13.08
N THR A 33 -0.22 -0.60 11.94
CA THR A 33 -1.42 -0.01 11.35
C THR A 33 -1.79 -0.70 10.04
N VAL A 34 -3.01 -1.19 9.93
CA VAL A 34 -3.57 -1.83 8.73
C VAL A 34 -4.43 -0.84 7.96
N PHE A 35 -4.11 -0.63 6.69
CA PHE A 35 -4.89 0.23 5.79
C PHE A 35 -5.91 -0.61 5.01
N VAL A 36 -7.19 -0.27 5.17
CA VAL A 36 -8.32 -1.02 4.60
C VAL A 36 -9.00 -0.17 3.55
N GLY A 37 -8.99 -0.61 2.29
CA GLY A 37 -9.73 0.06 1.22
C GLY A 37 -11.24 -0.02 1.42
N GLN A 38 -11.99 0.99 0.96
CA GLN A 38 -13.45 1.03 1.09
C GLN A 38 -14.15 -0.18 0.47
N ARG A 39 -13.56 -0.75 -0.58
CA ARG A 39 -14.10 -1.91 -1.31
C ARG A 39 -13.40 -3.21 -0.91
N ASN A 40 -12.92 -3.30 0.33
CA ASN A 40 -12.33 -4.52 0.85
C ASN A 40 -13.34 -5.67 0.78
N GLY A 41 -12.91 -6.82 0.26
CA GLY A 41 -13.80 -7.96 0.00
C GLY A 41 -14.08 -8.84 1.21
N TYR A 42 -13.47 -8.57 2.36
CA TYR A 42 -13.56 -9.42 3.55
C TYR A 42 -13.95 -8.61 4.79
N ASP A 43 -14.55 -9.29 5.76
CA ASP A 43 -14.79 -8.72 7.07
C ASP A 43 -13.46 -8.55 7.83
N VAL A 44 -13.33 -7.40 8.48
CA VAL A 44 -12.14 -6.97 9.22
C VAL A 44 -12.44 -6.69 10.69
N THR A 45 -13.68 -6.92 11.15
CA THR A 45 -14.07 -6.65 12.55
C THR A 45 -13.21 -7.44 13.54
N SER A 46 -12.97 -8.72 13.28
CA SER A 46 -12.22 -9.65 14.14
C SER A 46 -10.70 -9.45 14.18
N ILE A 47 -10.14 -8.54 13.38
CA ILE A 47 -8.71 -8.23 13.37
C ILE A 47 -8.37 -7.36 14.58
N ALA A 48 -7.40 -7.77 15.41
CA ALA A 48 -7.02 -7.04 16.63
C ALA A 48 -6.18 -5.79 16.34
N LEU A 49 -5.49 -5.76 15.20
CA LEU A 49 -4.63 -4.64 14.80
C LEU A 49 -5.42 -3.35 14.59
N LYS A 50 -4.74 -2.21 14.80
CA LYS A 50 -5.27 -0.88 14.48
C LYS A 50 -5.59 -0.80 12.98
N LYS A 51 -6.81 -0.36 12.66
CA LYS A 51 -7.31 -0.27 11.28
C LYS A 51 -7.55 1.19 10.89
N VAL A 52 -7.14 1.55 9.69
CA VAL A 52 -7.42 2.84 9.05
C VAL A 52 -8.19 2.58 7.76
N PHE A 53 -9.43 3.05 7.71
CA PHE A 53 -10.28 2.91 6.55
C PHE A 53 -10.03 4.04 5.54
N LEU A 54 -9.76 3.66 4.30
CA LEU A 54 -9.53 4.56 3.18
C LEU A 54 -10.81 4.66 2.35
N SER A 55 -11.27 5.87 2.02
CA SER A 55 -12.51 6.10 1.29
C SER A 55 -12.29 6.91 0.02
N HIS A 56 -13.08 6.62 -1.03
CA HIS A 56 -12.94 7.32 -2.31
C HIS A 56 -13.34 8.78 -2.19
N SER A 57 -14.32 9.10 -1.33
CA SER A 57 -14.72 10.49 -1.07
C SER A 57 -13.57 11.30 -0.47
N ARG A 58 -12.83 10.72 0.48
CA ARG A 58 -11.65 11.35 1.07
C ARG A 58 -10.52 11.49 0.05
N GLU A 59 -10.31 10.48 -0.78
CA GLU A 59 -9.30 10.52 -1.84
C GLU A 59 -9.57 11.67 -2.82
N ILE A 60 -10.82 11.84 -3.25
CA ILE A 60 -11.22 12.93 -4.13
C ILE A 60 -11.04 14.29 -3.44
N ALA A 61 -11.44 14.41 -2.18
CA ALA A 61 -11.26 15.65 -1.43
C ALA A 61 -9.77 16.04 -1.31
N LEU A 62 -8.89 15.08 -1.03
CA LEU A 62 -7.44 15.34 -0.95
C LEU A 62 -6.83 15.65 -2.32
N LEU A 63 -7.29 15.00 -3.38
CA LEU A 63 -6.88 15.31 -4.75
C LEU A 63 -7.17 16.78 -5.09
N LEU A 64 -8.36 17.28 -4.73
CA LEU A 64 -8.74 18.68 -4.95
C LEU A 64 -7.91 19.67 -4.13
N GLN A 65 -7.41 19.26 -2.96
CA GLN A 65 -6.50 20.07 -2.14
C GLN A 65 -5.06 20.11 -2.68
N HIS A 66 -4.70 19.16 -3.56
CA HIS A 66 -3.36 19.05 -4.14
C HIS A 66 -3.38 19.06 -5.69
N PRO A 67 -3.93 20.12 -6.32
CA PRO A 67 -4.23 20.13 -7.75
C PRO A 67 -2.99 19.99 -8.65
N VAL A 68 -1.86 20.59 -8.25
CA VAL A 68 -0.60 20.49 -9.01
C VAL A 68 -0.05 19.06 -8.99
N GLU A 69 -0.10 18.39 -7.84
CA GLU A 69 0.38 17.01 -7.73
C GLU A 69 -0.57 16.03 -8.42
N ALA A 70 -1.89 16.27 -8.33
CA ALA A 70 -2.90 15.52 -9.08
C ALA A 70 -2.66 15.60 -10.58
N TYR A 71 -2.45 16.81 -11.11
CA TYR A 71 -2.12 16.99 -12.52
C TYR A 71 -0.85 16.22 -12.89
N LYS A 72 0.25 16.42 -12.16
CA LYS A 72 1.51 15.69 -12.43
C LYS A 72 1.31 14.17 -12.39
N ARG A 73 0.50 13.66 -11.48
CA ARG A 73 0.23 12.21 -11.38
C ARG A 73 -0.56 11.71 -12.57
N ILE A 74 -1.63 12.40 -12.98
CA ILE A 74 -2.46 12.02 -14.13
C ILE A 74 -1.65 11.94 -15.42
N PHE A 75 -0.73 12.89 -15.65
CA PHE A 75 0.08 12.93 -16.88
C PHE A 75 1.29 11.98 -16.87
N ARG A 76 1.80 11.61 -15.69
CA ARG A 76 2.98 10.71 -15.57
C ARG A 76 2.62 9.24 -15.54
N VAL A 77 1.38 8.90 -15.22
CA VAL A 77 0.97 7.50 -15.04
C VAL A 77 0.55 6.92 -16.39
N PRO A 78 1.22 5.86 -16.91
CA PRO A 78 0.98 5.36 -18.26
C PRO A 78 -0.33 4.58 -18.41
N TYR A 79 -0.91 4.09 -17.31
CA TYR A 79 -2.12 3.27 -17.33
C TYR A 79 -3.19 3.77 -16.36
N LYS A 80 -4.46 3.52 -16.66
CA LYS A 80 -5.57 3.83 -15.75
C LYS A 80 -5.53 2.95 -14.51
N ARG A 81 -5.98 3.49 -13.37
CA ARG A 81 -6.13 2.78 -12.09
C ARG A 81 -4.82 2.09 -11.65
N MET A 82 -3.72 2.84 -11.66
CA MET A 82 -2.44 2.37 -11.12
C MET A 82 -2.38 2.55 -9.61
N ASP A 83 -2.97 3.63 -9.11
CA ASP A 83 -2.92 3.97 -7.71
C ASP A 83 -3.99 3.28 -6.86
N PHE A 84 -3.65 3.11 -5.59
CA PHE A 84 -4.50 2.67 -4.50
C PHE A 84 -4.46 3.72 -3.39
N TYR A 85 -5.40 4.65 -3.42
CA TYR A 85 -5.55 5.73 -2.43
C TYR A 85 -4.28 6.58 -2.23
N TYR A 86 -3.63 6.97 -3.33
CA TYR A 86 -2.36 7.72 -3.35
C TYR A 86 -2.33 8.91 -2.40
N PHE A 87 -3.33 9.80 -2.47
CA PHE A 87 -3.35 11.00 -1.64
C PHE A 87 -3.63 10.70 -0.18
N SER A 88 -4.56 9.78 0.10
CA SER A 88 -4.84 9.36 1.46
C SER A 88 -3.62 8.72 2.12
N MET A 89 -2.84 7.94 1.39
CA MET A 89 -1.64 7.29 1.90
C MET A 89 -0.56 8.31 2.31
N GLN A 90 -0.36 9.39 1.55
CA GLN A 90 0.65 10.42 1.89
C GLN A 90 0.53 10.93 3.32
N LYS A 91 -0.70 11.06 3.84
CA LYS A 91 -0.95 11.52 5.21
C LYS A 91 -0.35 10.59 6.26
N TYR A 92 -0.34 9.28 6.00
CA TYR A 92 0.07 8.28 6.98
C TYR A 92 1.51 7.82 6.80
N LEU A 93 2.05 7.90 5.58
CA LEU A 93 3.38 7.38 5.25
C LEU A 93 4.53 8.16 5.90
N LYS A 94 4.34 9.44 6.21
CA LYS A 94 5.39 10.28 6.82
C LYS A 94 5.92 9.72 8.14
N ASP A 95 5.07 9.03 8.88
CA ASP A 95 5.39 8.52 10.21
C ASP A 95 5.71 7.03 10.22
N MET A 96 5.79 6.36 9.07
CA MET A 96 6.02 4.91 9.00
C MET A 96 7.49 4.60 8.78
N ASP A 97 8.02 3.63 9.53
CA ASP A 97 9.37 3.12 9.33
C ASP A 97 9.38 2.04 8.23
N VAL A 98 8.33 1.21 8.20
CA VAL A 98 8.19 0.08 7.29
C VAL A 98 6.78 0.03 6.69
N MET A 99 6.69 -0.23 5.39
CA MET A 99 5.45 -0.51 4.69
C MET A 99 5.50 -1.91 4.11
N TYR A 100 4.48 -2.71 4.42
CA TYR A 100 4.31 -4.07 3.95
C TYR A 100 3.13 -4.15 2.98
N SER A 101 3.34 -4.84 1.86
CA SER A 101 2.28 -5.22 0.94
C SER A 101 2.40 -6.69 0.53
N CYS A 102 1.28 -7.25 0.11
CA CYS A 102 1.26 -8.52 -0.62
C CYS A 102 0.93 -8.22 -2.08
N ASP A 103 1.60 -8.92 -2.97
CA ASP A 103 1.41 -8.83 -4.41
C ASP A 103 1.91 -7.52 -5.06
N LEU A 104 2.36 -7.59 -6.32
CA LEU A 104 2.66 -6.49 -7.23
C LEU A 104 1.39 -5.79 -7.75
N MET A 105 0.45 -5.52 -6.84
CA MET A 105 -0.79 -4.83 -7.15
C MET A 105 -0.67 -3.32 -6.95
N ARG A 106 -1.79 -2.61 -7.08
CA ARG A 106 -1.86 -1.14 -7.04
C ARG A 106 -1.36 -0.57 -5.72
N SER A 107 -1.57 -1.28 -4.62
CA SER A 107 -1.05 -0.87 -3.32
C SER A 107 0.48 -0.85 -3.32
N ALA A 108 1.14 -1.93 -3.74
CA ALA A 108 2.60 -1.99 -3.87
C ALA A 108 3.15 -0.89 -4.81
N TYR A 109 2.48 -0.62 -5.92
CA TYR A 109 2.86 0.49 -6.81
C TYR A 109 2.77 1.86 -6.16
N THR A 110 1.66 2.11 -5.45
CA THR A 110 1.44 3.36 -4.73
C THR A 110 2.54 3.57 -3.69
N LEU A 111 2.91 2.49 -2.99
CA LEU A 111 4.01 2.53 -2.04
C LEU A 111 5.34 2.83 -2.75
N ALA A 112 5.71 2.04 -3.76
CA ALA A 112 6.95 2.26 -4.53
C ALA A 112 7.08 3.71 -5.05
N SER A 113 5.99 4.27 -5.59
CA SER A 113 5.93 5.66 -6.06
C SER A 113 6.10 6.72 -4.97
N LEU A 114 5.75 6.41 -3.73
CA LEU A 114 5.82 7.35 -2.60
C LEU A 114 7.06 7.13 -1.72
N LYS A 115 7.80 6.04 -1.93
CA LYS A 115 8.96 5.67 -1.11
C LYS A 115 10.03 6.76 -1.07
N GLU A 116 10.43 7.29 -2.23
CA GLU A 116 11.48 8.33 -2.30
C GLU A 116 11.10 9.60 -1.53
N ARG A 117 9.80 9.89 -1.42
CA ARG A 117 9.29 11.06 -0.70
C ARG A 117 9.28 10.88 0.82
N PHE A 118 9.03 9.67 1.31
CA PHE A 118 8.80 9.43 2.74
C PHE A 118 9.87 8.57 3.42
N GLY A 119 10.75 7.91 2.66
CA GLY A 119 11.96 7.26 3.19
C GLY A 119 11.75 5.94 3.96
N TYR A 120 10.55 5.37 3.96
CA TYR A 120 10.29 4.09 4.63
C TYR A 120 10.91 2.90 3.89
N LYS A 121 11.03 1.77 4.60
CA LYS A 121 11.38 0.48 4.01
C LYS A 121 10.14 -0.20 3.41
N LEU A 122 10.23 -0.65 2.16
CA LEU A 122 9.16 -1.35 1.46
C LEU A 122 9.44 -2.84 1.47
N VAL A 123 8.57 -3.59 2.14
CA VAL A 123 8.61 -5.06 2.22
C VAL A 123 7.47 -5.63 1.39
N LEU A 124 7.77 -6.62 0.54
CA LEU A 124 6.82 -7.23 -0.38
C LEU A 124 6.80 -8.75 -0.24
N SER A 125 5.62 -9.31 0.04
CA SER A 125 5.39 -10.74 -0.14
C SER A 125 4.84 -11.00 -1.54
N TRP A 126 5.61 -11.71 -2.38
CA TRP A 126 5.22 -12.08 -3.75
C TRP A 126 5.33 -13.61 -3.93
N TRP A 127 4.25 -14.26 -4.38
CA TRP A 127 4.17 -15.72 -4.50
C TRP A 127 4.26 -16.23 -5.95
N GLU A 128 4.13 -15.36 -6.95
CA GLU A 128 4.12 -15.77 -8.36
C GLU A 128 5.55 -15.88 -8.90
N ASN A 129 6.06 -17.11 -8.96
CA ASN A 129 7.43 -17.38 -9.43
C ASN A 129 7.56 -17.42 -10.97
N ILE A 130 6.45 -17.37 -11.71
CA ILE A 130 6.43 -17.52 -13.18
C ILE A 130 5.79 -16.27 -13.79
N PRO A 131 6.41 -15.63 -14.81
CA PRO A 131 5.98 -14.31 -15.29
C PRO A 131 4.70 -14.35 -16.16
N TYR A 132 3.79 -15.30 -15.96
CA TYR A 132 2.63 -15.49 -16.84
C TYR A 132 1.79 -14.23 -16.96
N ARG A 133 1.56 -13.50 -15.87
CA ARG A 133 0.82 -12.24 -15.96
C ARG A 133 1.54 -11.16 -16.76
N SER A 134 2.84 -10.96 -16.52
CA SER A 134 3.62 -9.94 -17.24
C SER A 134 3.79 -10.27 -18.73
N VAL A 135 3.70 -11.55 -19.12
CA VAL A 135 3.76 -11.96 -20.54
C VAL A 135 2.52 -11.50 -21.31
N PHE A 136 1.37 -11.38 -20.66
CA PHE A 136 0.09 -11.05 -21.31
C PHE A 136 -0.48 -9.68 -20.91
N ASP A 137 0.17 -8.95 -20.00
CA ASP A 137 -0.32 -7.66 -19.48
C ASP A 137 0.84 -6.68 -19.26
N ASP A 138 1.03 -5.77 -20.23
CA ASP A 138 2.05 -4.72 -20.20
C ASP A 138 1.95 -3.83 -18.95
N LYS A 139 0.73 -3.61 -18.42
CA LYS A 139 0.54 -2.84 -17.20
C LYS A 139 1.17 -3.57 -16.01
N MET A 140 1.03 -4.89 -15.95
CA MET A 140 1.63 -5.70 -14.89
C MET A 140 3.15 -5.78 -15.02
N ASP A 141 3.68 -5.83 -16.23
CA ASP A 141 5.13 -5.73 -16.46
C ASP A 141 5.69 -4.37 -15.98
N PHE A 142 5.02 -3.27 -16.34
CA PHE A 142 5.37 -1.94 -15.87
C PHE A 142 5.30 -1.84 -14.32
N HIS A 143 4.21 -2.34 -13.72
CA HIS A 143 4.07 -2.40 -12.26
C HIS A 143 5.24 -3.13 -11.61
N LYS A 144 5.56 -4.32 -12.14
CA LYS A 144 6.62 -5.18 -11.61
C LYS A 144 7.96 -4.47 -11.64
N LYS A 145 8.34 -3.90 -12.79
CA LYS A 145 9.60 -3.15 -12.93
C LYS A 145 9.69 -1.99 -11.95
N HIS A 146 8.63 -1.19 -11.85
CA HIS A 146 8.61 -0.04 -10.94
C HIS A 146 8.67 -0.44 -9.46
N VAL A 147 7.92 -1.47 -9.07
CA VAL A 147 7.86 -1.90 -7.66
C VAL A 147 9.16 -2.59 -7.25
N MET A 148 9.65 -3.54 -8.04
CA MET A 148 10.82 -4.34 -7.67
C MET A 148 12.10 -3.52 -7.53
N ASP A 149 12.24 -2.41 -8.27
CA ASP A 149 13.34 -1.44 -8.08
C ASP A 149 13.33 -0.79 -6.68
N LYS A 150 12.16 -0.76 -6.03
CA LYS A 150 11.93 -0.06 -4.76
C LYS A 150 11.77 -0.99 -3.56
N VAL A 151 11.69 -2.30 -3.73
CA VAL A 151 11.54 -3.26 -2.62
C VAL A 151 12.87 -3.41 -1.87
N ASP A 152 12.85 -3.34 -0.55
CA ASP A 152 14.02 -3.62 0.29
C ASP A 152 14.07 -5.08 0.78
N LEU A 153 12.91 -5.75 0.84
CA LEU A 153 12.78 -7.14 1.29
C LEU A 153 11.58 -7.82 0.65
#